data_AF-A0A6L5FHL5-F1
#
_entry.id   AF-A0A6L5FHL5-F1
#
_cell.length_a   1.000
_cell.length_b   1.000
_cell.length_c   1.000
_cell.angle_alpha   90.00
_cell.angle_beta   90.00
_cell.angle_gamma   90.00
#
_symmetry.space_group_name_H-M   'P 1'
#
loop_
_entity.id
_entity.type
_entity.pdbx_description
1 polymer ?
#
loop_
_entity_poly.entity_id
_entity_poly.type
_entity_poly.pdbx_seq_one_letter_code
_entity_poly.pdbx_strand_id
1 'polypeptide(L)' 'MIERLAASGGECAMAFVQFTRADDSLVIVSTREIVTCEPVPKDAARLEQGTRITFRNGGQQDVKELVADVWRILNLSG' A
#
# COMPACT_ATOMS: atom_id res chain seq x y z
N MET A 1 0.89 -19.99 -20.68
CA MET A 1 1.22 -20.48 -19.32
C MET A 1 1.20 -19.26 -18.41
N ILE A 2 0.07 -19.01 -17.73
CA ILE A 2 -0.05 -17.89 -16.79
C ILE A 2 0.18 -18.51 -15.42
N GLU A 3 1.34 -18.24 -14.82
CA GLU A 3 1.69 -18.75 -13.50
C GLU A 3 0.81 -18.06 -12.46
N ARG A 4 -0.27 -18.75 -12.11
CA ARG A 4 -1.10 -18.47 -10.95
C ARG A 4 -0.25 -18.81 -9.73
N LEU A 5 0.47 -17.83 -9.17
CA LEU A 5 1.18 -18.00 -7.90
C LEU A 5 0.15 -18.40 -6.85
N ALA A 6 0.18 -19.68 -6.49
CA ALA A 6 -0.56 -20.24 -5.39
C ALA A 6 -0.01 -19.65 -4.09
N ALA A 7 -0.84 -18.91 -3.37
CA ALA A 7 -0.64 -18.60 -1.97
C ALA A 7 -0.73 -19.93 -1.19
N SER A 8 0.40 -20.61 -1.01
CA SER A 8 0.49 -21.80 -0.17
C SER A 8 0.63 -21.38 1.29
N GLY A 9 -0.48 -21.50 2.01
CA GLY A 9 -0.62 -21.86 3.43
C GLY A 9 0.46 -21.49 4.45
N GLY A 10 0.01 -20.84 5.54
CA GLY A 10 0.32 -21.38 6.87
C GLY A 10 1.15 -20.55 7.83
N GLU A 11 1.09 -19.22 7.79
CA GLU A 11 1.49 -18.37 8.92
C GLU A 11 0.38 -17.33 9.15
N CYS A 12 -0.06 -17.14 10.40
CA CYS A 12 -1.20 -16.29 10.74
C CYS A 12 -1.14 -14.89 10.09
N ALA A 13 -2.00 -14.67 9.10
CA ALA A 13 -2.66 -13.40 8.79
C ALA A 13 -1.82 -12.12 9.02
N MET A 14 -0.69 -11.96 8.34
CA MET A 14 -0.21 -10.61 8.06
C MET A 14 -1.03 -10.11 6.87
N ALA A 15 -2.01 -9.25 7.11
CA ALA A 15 -2.81 -8.69 6.04
C ALA A 15 -1.88 -7.89 5.11
N PHE A 16 -1.62 -8.46 3.93
CA PHE A 16 -0.90 -7.78 2.85
C PHE A 16 -1.95 -7.18 1.92
N VAL A 17 -1.77 -5.91 1.58
CA VAL A 17 -2.65 -5.20 0.65
C VAL A 17 -1.84 -4.73 -0.54
N GLN A 18 -2.48 -4.73 -1.72
CA GLN A 18 -1.87 -4.29 -2.95
C GLN A 18 -2.35 -2.87 -3.27
N PHE A 19 -1.41 -1.99 -3.59
CA PHE A 19 -1.65 -0.65 -4.07
C PHE A 19 -0.92 -0.39 -5.39
N THR A 20 -1.19 0.77 -6.00
CA THR A 20 -0.64 1.17 -7.28
C THR A 20 0.31 2.35 -7.08
N ARG A 21 1.56 2.22 -7.50
CA ARG A 21 2.55 3.30 -7.43
C ARG A 21 2.27 4.37 -8.49
N ALA A 22 2.94 5.52 -8.37
CA ALA A 22 2.96 6.60 -9.37
C ALA A 22 3.27 6.12 -10.80
N ASP A 23 4.13 5.11 -10.91
CA ASP A 23 4.62 4.54 -12.17
C ASP A 23 3.71 3.41 -12.70
N ASP A 24 2.47 3.31 -12.21
CA ASP A 24 1.50 2.24 -12.52
C ASP A 24 1.96 0.81 -12.15
N SER A 25 3.12 0.68 -11.53
CA SER A 25 3.61 -0.56 -10.94
C SER A 25 2.85 -0.91 -9.66
N LEU A 26 2.55 -2.19 -9.47
CA LEU A 26 1.90 -2.69 -8.26
C LEU A 26 2.90 -2.78 -7.10
N VAL A 27 2.45 -2.48 -5.88
CA VAL A 27 3.21 -2.63 -4.65
C VAL A 27 2.38 -3.39 -3.62
N ILE A 28 2.98 -4.41 -3.02
CA ILE A 28 2.38 -5.16 -1.91
C ILE A 28 2.96 -4.60 -0.62
N VAL A 29 2.10 -4.19 0.30
CA VAL A 29 2.49 -3.64 1.60
C VAL A 29 1.88 -4.44 2.74
N SER A 30 2.67 -4.63 3.80
CA SER A 30 2.21 -5.25 5.03
C SER A 30 1.48 -4.20 5.87
N THR A 31 0.20 -4.43 6.15
CA THR A 31 -0.62 -3.52 6.99
C THR A 31 -0.07 -3.38 8.41
N ARG A 32 0.66 -4.39 8.91
CA ARG A 32 1.31 -4.31 10.22
C ARG A 32 2.44 -3.30 10.22
N GLU A 33 3.11 -3.07 9.11
CA GLU A 33 4.22 -2.15 9.04
C GLU A 33 3.77 -0.70 8.85
N ILE A 34 2.50 -0.45 8.55
CA ILE A 34 1.97 0.91 8.34
C ILE A 34 1.85 1.65 9.68
N VAL A 35 2.32 2.90 9.69
CA VAL A 35 2.26 3.83 10.83
C VAL A 35 1.28 4.96 10.51
N THR A 36 1.44 5.61 9.36
CA THR A 36 0.54 6.66 8.89
C THR A 36 0.22 6.52 7.40
N CYS A 37 -0.96 7.00 7.02
CA CYS A 37 -1.39 7.19 5.64
C CYS A 37 -1.84 8.64 5.49
N GLU A 38 -1.09 9.44 4.75
CA GLU A 38 -1.31 10.89 4.61
C GLU A 38 -1.39 11.26 3.12
N PRO A 39 -2.11 12.32 2.73
CA PRO A 39 -2.08 12.78 1.35
C PRO A 39 -0.65 13.12 0.93
N VAL A 40 -0.30 12.75 -0.31
CA VAL A 40 1.01 13.09 -0.86
C VAL A 40 1.19 14.62 -0.85
N PRO A 41 2.32 15.14 -0.35
CA PRO A 41 2.56 16.58 -0.35
C PRO A 41 2.62 17.09 -1.79
N LYS A 42 1.93 18.20 -2.07
CA LYS A 42 1.86 18.80 -3.42
C LYS A 42 3.23 19.14 -4.04
N ASP A 43 4.24 19.30 -3.20
CA ASP A 43 5.61 19.67 -3.58
C ASP A 43 6.54 18.45 -3.74
N ALA A 44 6.13 17.27 -3.25
CA ALA A 44 7.05 16.17 -2.94
C ALA A 44 6.90 14.92 -3.81
N ALA A 45 6.11 14.93 -4.89
CA ALA A 45 5.96 13.72 -5.70
C ALA A 45 5.65 13.96 -7.18
N ARG A 46 6.06 12.96 -7.97
CA ARG A 46 5.63 12.64 -9.35
C ARG A 46 4.10 12.40 -9.46
N LEU A 47 3.38 12.44 -8.35
CA LEU A 47 1.93 12.28 -8.22
C LEU A 47 1.29 13.59 -7.77
N GLU A 48 0.40 14.13 -8.59
CA GLU A 48 -0.43 15.30 -8.23
C GLU A 48 -1.48 14.96 -7.15
N GLN A 49 -1.85 13.68 -7.06
CA GLN A 49 -2.83 13.14 -6.11
C GLN A 49 -2.44 11.72 -5.70
N GLY A 50 -2.64 11.37 -4.44
CA GLY A 50 -2.32 10.04 -3.90
C GLY A 50 -2.14 10.04 -2.39
N THR A 51 -1.65 8.92 -1.87
CA THR A 51 -1.37 8.72 -0.45
C THR A 51 0.08 8.32 -0.23
N ARG A 52 0.74 8.96 0.73
CA ARG A 52 2.03 8.57 1.29
C ARG A 52 1.78 7.66 2.48
N ILE A 53 2.25 6.43 2.37
CA ILE A 53 2.25 5.43 3.42
C ILE A 53 3.60 5.47 4.11
N THR A 54 3.63 5.72 5.41
CA THR A 54 4.85 5.68 6.22
C THR A 54 4.89 4.35 6.98
N PHE A 55 6.01 3.65 6.87
CA PHE A 55 6.23 2.38 7.54
C PHE A 55 7.03 2.52 8.84
N ARG A 56 6.91 1.53 9.73
CA ARG A 56 7.65 1.46 11.01
C ARG A 56 9.17 1.47 10.82
N ASN A 57 9.66 0.98 9.69
CA ASN A 57 11.09 0.97 9.36
C ASN A 57 11.60 2.35 8.90
N GLY A 58 10.76 3.39 8.88
CA GLY A 58 11.11 4.73 8.40
C GLY A 58 10.99 4.91 6.88
N GLY A 59 10.66 3.84 6.14
CA GLY A 59 10.39 3.88 4.72
C GLY A 59 9.08 4.60 4.41
N GLN A 60 9.01 5.21 3.23
CA GLN A 60 7.81 5.86 2.70
C GLN A 60 7.48 5.27 1.32
N GLN A 61 6.20 5.06 1.06
CA GLN A 61 5.70 4.63 -0.23
C GLN A 61 4.53 5.51 -0.66
N ASP A 62 4.70 6.17 -1.81
CA ASP A 62 3.62 6.92 -2.44
C ASP A 62 2.81 5.98 -3.35
N VAL A 63 1.48 6.06 -3.23
CA VAL A 63 0.50 5.29 -4.00
C VAL A 63 -0.55 6.22 -4.62
N LYS A 64 -1.15 5.81 -5.73
CA LYS A 64 -2.16 6.58 -6.50
C LYS A 64 -3.50 6.65 -5.78
N GLU A 65 -3.78 5.65 -4.95
CA GLU A 65 -4.99 5.53 -4.18
C GLU A 65 -5.12 6.72 -3.22
N LEU A 66 -6.33 7.29 -3.16
CA LEU A 66 -6.64 8.37 -2.24
C LEU A 66 -6.67 7.85 -0.81
N VAL A 67 -6.44 8.75 0.15
CA VAL A 67 -6.32 8.37 1.57
C VAL A 67 -7.56 7.61 2.05
N ALA A 68 -8.75 8.02 1.60
CA ALA A 68 -10.01 7.36 1.94
C ALA A 68 -10.10 5.93 1.39
N ASP A 69 -9.56 5.68 0.21
CA ASP A 69 -9.55 4.36 -0.41
C ASP A 69 -8.52 3.45 0.27
N VAL A 70 -7.33 3.98 0.57
CA VAL A 70 -6.32 3.31 1.39
C VAL A 70 -6.91 2.89 2.73
N TRP A 71 -7.56 3.80 3.46
CA TRP A 71 -8.21 3.46 4.73
C TRP A 71 -9.29 2.39 4.57
N ARG A 72 -10.11 2.45 3.51
CA ARG A 72 -11.13 1.43 3.25
C ARG A 72 -10.48 0.05 3.05
N ILE A 73 -9.43 -0.04 2.24
CA ILE A 73 -8.71 -1.28 1.97
C ILE A 73 -8.07 -1.84 3.25
N LEU A 74 -7.47 -0.98 4.06
CA LEU A 74 -6.87 -1.37 5.35
C LEU A 74 -7.92 -1.91 6.33
N ASN A 75 -9.10 -1.29 6.41
CA ASN A 75 -10.19 -1.73 7.29
C ASN A 75 -10.88 -3.02 6.80
N LEU A 76 -10.88 -3.29 5.49
CA LEU A 76 -11.42 -4.54 4.93
C LEU A 76 -10.47 -5.73 5.08
N SER A 77 -9.20 -5.46 5.36
CA SER A 77 -8.14 -6.48 5.43
C SER A 77 -7.82 -6.93 6.87
N GLY A 78 -8.46 -6.32 7.88
CA GLY A 78 -8.39 -6.73 9.29
C GLY A 78 -9.64 -7.46 9.74
#